data_AF-A0A495FL80-F1
#
_entry.id   AF-A0A495FL80-F1
#
_cell.length_a   1.000
_cell.length_b   1.000
_cell.length_c   1.000
_cell.angle_alpha   90.00
_cell.angle_beta   90.00
_cell.angle_gamma   90.00
#
_symmetry.space_group_name_H-M   'P 1'
#
loop_
_entity.id
_entity.type
_entity.pdbx_description
1 polymer ?
#
loop_
_entity_poly.entity_id
_entity_poly.type
_entity_poly.pdbx_seq_one_letter_code
_entity_poly.pdbx_strand_id
1 'polypeptide(L)'
;MGPHNAPWSAGGICRSRVFPLHPMPEQLPAHPTVVWLHPAAPAKPAEGAPCNGCGLCCLAEPCPLGMLVSRRRKGACTALRWSDADQRYWCGMVADPGGVTGLSHPWAVRALSAMARRWIASGVGCDARLDAQAPHPTDSL
;
A
#
# COMPACT_ATOMS: atom_id res chain seq x y z
N MET A 1 -60.29 -61.56 16.39
CA MET A 1 -59.19 -62.50 16.71
C MET A 1 -57.92 -61.99 16.06
N GLY A 2 -56.88 -61.66 16.84
CA GLY A 2 -55.53 -61.34 16.31
C GLY A 2 -54.79 -62.63 15.89
N PRO A 3 -53.44 -62.68 15.80
CA PRO A 3 -52.39 -61.65 15.95
C PRO A 3 -51.66 -61.47 14.58
N HIS A 4 -50.53 -60.78 14.39
CA HIS A 4 -49.12 -61.22 14.52
C HIS A 4 -48.26 -59.93 14.60
N ASN A 5 -47.55 -59.67 15.71
CA ASN A 5 -46.09 -59.85 15.84
C ASN A 5 -45.30 -59.31 14.64
N ALA A 6 -44.47 -58.28 14.77
CA ALA A 6 -43.14 -58.41 15.38
C ALA A 6 -42.40 -57.04 15.42
N PRO A 7 -41.27 -56.96 16.15
CA PRO A 7 -40.86 -55.77 16.89
C PRO A 7 -39.45 -55.25 16.49
N TRP A 8 -38.89 -54.33 17.29
CA TRP A 8 -37.47 -53.91 17.33
C TRP A 8 -36.95 -53.04 16.17
N SER A 9 -36.51 -51.82 16.50
CA SER A 9 -35.07 -51.62 16.76
C SER A 9 -34.74 -50.16 17.04
N ALA A 10 -34.06 -49.99 18.18
CA ALA A 10 -33.24 -48.85 18.52
C ALA A 10 -32.19 -48.58 17.43
N GLY A 11 -31.84 -47.30 17.23
CA GLY A 11 -30.75 -46.96 16.31
C GLY A 11 -30.64 -45.49 15.92
N GLY A 12 -30.91 -44.56 16.83
CA GLY A 12 -30.70 -43.14 16.59
C GLY A 12 -29.24 -42.73 16.75
N ILE A 13 -28.34 -43.26 15.91
CA ILE A 13 -26.98 -42.71 15.75
C ILE A 13 -27.01 -41.82 14.52
N CYS A 14 -27.46 -40.57 14.68
CA CYS A 14 -27.24 -39.57 13.65
C CYS A 14 -25.78 -39.11 13.74
N ARG A 15 -24.95 -39.85 13.00
CA ARG A 15 -23.53 -39.66 12.75
C ARG A 15 -23.20 -38.17 12.62
N SER A 16 -22.37 -37.66 13.53
CA SER A 16 -21.76 -36.34 13.46
C SER A 16 -21.22 -36.11 12.05
N ARG A 17 -21.83 -35.20 11.29
CA ARG A 17 -21.26 -34.72 10.04
C ARG A 17 -20.00 -33.95 10.41
N VAL A 18 -18.87 -34.60 10.19
CA VAL A 18 -17.58 -33.93 10.03
C VAL A 18 -17.79 -32.89 8.93
N PHE A 19 -17.85 -31.62 9.32
CA PHE A 19 -17.76 -30.51 8.37
C PHE A 19 -16.41 -30.67 7.65
N PRO A 20 -16.38 -30.81 6.31
CA PRO A 20 -15.11 -30.70 5.60
C PRO A 20 -14.55 -29.32 5.93
N LEU A 21 -13.27 -29.29 6.31
CA LEU A 21 -12.47 -28.08 6.44
C LEU A 21 -12.65 -27.27 5.16
N HIS A 22 -13.44 -26.20 5.21
CA HIS A 22 -13.47 -25.24 4.13
C HIS A 22 -12.04 -24.74 3.91
N PRO A 23 -11.47 -24.81 2.69
CA PRO A 23 -10.23 -24.11 2.40
C PRO A 23 -10.45 -22.62 2.69
N MET A 24 -9.44 -21.98 3.30
CA MET A 24 -9.43 -20.54 3.52
C MET A 24 -9.82 -19.82 2.23
N PRO A 25 -10.62 -18.74 2.29
CA PRO A 25 -10.94 -17.97 1.11
C PRO A 25 -9.62 -17.50 0.49
N GLU A 26 -9.33 -18.02 -0.70
CA GLU A 26 -8.42 -17.43 -1.68
C GLU A 26 -8.65 -15.92 -1.63
N GLN A 27 -7.62 -15.16 -1.23
CA GLN A 27 -7.72 -13.71 -1.05
C GLN A 27 -8.37 -13.08 -2.29
N LEU A 28 -9.57 -12.51 -2.10
CA LEU A 28 -10.23 -11.68 -3.10
C LEU A 28 -9.18 -10.70 -3.65
N PRO A 29 -8.95 -10.63 -4.98
CA PRO A 29 -7.90 -9.78 -5.52
C PRO A 29 -8.12 -8.36 -5.01
N ALA A 30 -7.12 -7.84 -4.29
CA ALA A 30 -7.11 -6.47 -3.85
C ALA A 30 -7.36 -5.60 -5.08
N HIS A 31 -8.42 -4.77 -5.05
CA HIS A 31 -8.75 -3.91 -6.18
C HIS A 31 -7.49 -3.14 -6.60
N PRO A 32 -7.03 -3.28 -7.85
CA PRO A 32 -5.80 -2.62 -8.29
C PRO A 32 -5.99 -1.10 -8.17
N THR A 33 -5.08 -0.46 -7.44
CA THR A 33 -5.09 1.00 -7.30
C THR A 33 -4.33 1.60 -8.48
N VAL A 34 -5.05 2.32 -9.33
CA VAL A 34 -4.45 3.02 -10.47
C VAL A 34 -3.80 4.31 -9.99
N VAL A 35 -2.50 4.43 -10.20
CA VAL A 35 -1.71 5.64 -9.92
C VAL A 35 -1.06 6.12 -11.21
N TRP A 36 -1.02 7.43 -11.40
CA TRP A 36 -0.42 8.06 -12.55
C TRP A 36 1.00 8.49 -12.22
N LEU A 37 1.99 7.82 -12.81
CA LEU A 37 3.40 8.20 -12.72
C LEU A 37 3.78 9.03 -13.94
N HIS A 38 4.67 9.99 -13.75
CA HIS A 38 5.27 10.73 -14.85
C HIS A 38 6.09 9.76 -15.71
N PRO A 39 5.99 9.80 -17.06
CA PRO A 39 6.62 8.81 -17.94
C PRO A 39 8.15 8.80 -17.84
N ALA A 40 8.74 9.93 -17.46
CA ALA A 40 10.18 10.06 -17.27
C ALA A 40 10.65 9.76 -15.84
N ALA A 41 9.74 9.39 -14.93
CA ALA A 41 10.11 9.01 -13.58
C ALA A 41 11.01 7.75 -13.61
N PRO A 42 12.02 7.66 -12.73
CA PRO A 42 12.85 6.47 -12.69
C PRO A 42 12.02 5.26 -12.25
N ALA A 43 12.38 4.10 -12.78
CA ALA A 43 11.80 2.84 -12.32
C ALA A 43 11.98 2.67 -10.81
N LYS A 44 11.05 1.93 -10.18
CA LYS A 44 11.16 1.56 -8.77
C LYS A 44 12.51 0.86 -8.53
N PRO A 45 13.28 1.27 -7.53
CA PRO A 45 14.54 0.60 -7.20
C PRO A 45 14.28 -0.79 -6.61
N ALA A 46 15.29 -1.65 -6.62
CA ALA A 46 15.21 -2.95 -5.95
C ALA A 46 14.90 -2.77 -4.44
N GLU A 47 14.29 -3.78 -3.84
CA GLU A 47 14.06 -3.79 -2.39
C GLU A 47 15.39 -3.65 -1.64
N GLY A 48 15.41 -2.80 -0.60
CA GLY A 48 16.61 -2.46 0.15
C GLY A 48 17.54 -1.44 -0.51
N ALA A 49 17.37 -1.11 -1.80
CA ALA A 49 18.16 -0.06 -2.46
C ALA A 49 17.66 1.36 -2.05
N PRO A 50 18.52 2.39 -2.08
CA PRO A 50 18.15 3.73 -1.65
C PRO A 50 17.01 4.31 -2.49
N CYS A 51 16.11 5.06 -1.85
CA CYS A 51 15.02 5.74 -2.54
C CYS A 51 15.57 6.71 -3.60
N ASN A 52 15.17 6.47 -4.86
CA ASN A 52 15.60 7.25 -6.02
C ASN A 52 14.61 8.35 -6.43
N GLY A 53 13.47 8.47 -5.73
CA GLY A 53 12.40 9.40 -6.09
C GLY A 53 11.48 8.91 -7.21
N CYS A 54 11.23 7.60 -7.34
CA CYS A 54 10.26 7.06 -8.31
C CYS A 54 8.81 7.53 -8.07
N GLY A 55 8.46 7.93 -6.85
CA GLY A 55 7.13 8.44 -6.50
C GLY A 55 6.03 7.39 -6.33
N LEU A 56 6.28 6.12 -6.70
CA LEU A 56 5.28 5.04 -6.69
C LEU A 56 4.58 4.88 -5.33
N CYS A 57 5.33 4.70 -4.24
CA CYS A 57 4.76 4.55 -2.91
C CYS A 57 4.02 5.82 -2.46
N CYS A 58 4.57 7.00 -2.74
CA CYS A 58 3.99 8.29 -2.35
C CYS A 58 2.70 8.65 -3.09
N LEU A 59 2.50 8.12 -4.30
CA LEU A 59 1.29 8.27 -5.10
C LEU A 59 0.21 7.26 -4.69
N ALA A 60 0.62 6.04 -4.33
CA ALA A 60 -0.28 5.00 -3.85
C ALA A 60 -0.86 5.36 -2.48
N GLU A 61 0.02 5.72 -1.53
CA GLU A 61 -0.37 6.08 -0.17
C GLU A 61 0.57 7.10 0.47
N PRO A 62 0.05 7.94 1.38
CA PRO A 62 0.89 8.86 2.13
C PRO A 62 1.65 8.11 3.23
N CYS A 63 2.97 8.32 3.32
CA CYS A 63 3.78 7.83 4.43
C CYS A 63 3.33 8.45 5.78
N PRO A 64 3.77 7.95 6.96
CA PRO A 64 3.35 8.50 8.25
C PRO A 64 3.54 10.02 8.39
N LEU A 65 4.63 10.55 7.83
CA LEU A 65 4.86 12.00 7.74
C LEU A 65 3.89 12.67 6.76
N GLY A 66 3.65 12.06 5.60
CA GLY A 66 2.67 12.51 4.62
C GLY A 66 1.26 12.54 5.18
N MET A 67 0.87 11.59 6.04
CA MET A 67 -0.43 11.59 6.73
C MET A 67 -0.56 12.81 7.67
N LEU A 68 0.51 13.17 8.39
CA LEU A 68 0.50 14.34 9.26
C LEU A 68 0.34 15.65 8.46
N VAL A 69 1.03 15.75 7.32
CA VAL A 69 1.01 16.95 6.47
C VAL A 69 -0.27 17.06 5.65
N SER A 70 -0.67 15.99 4.97
CA SER A 70 -1.84 15.98 4.07
C SER A 70 -3.15 15.75 4.80
N ARG A 71 -3.12 15.27 6.05
CA ARG A 71 -4.29 14.82 6.84
C ARG A 71 -5.13 13.77 6.12
N ARG A 72 -4.51 13.00 5.20
CA ARG A 72 -5.14 11.91 4.44
C ARG A 72 -4.42 10.60 4.75
N ARG A 73 -5.17 9.50 4.73
CA ARG A 73 -4.63 8.14 4.92
C ARG A 73 -4.52 7.32 3.63
N LYS A 74 -5.04 7.84 2.52
CA LYS A 74 -5.07 7.15 1.21
C LYS A 74 -4.83 8.14 0.08
N GLY A 75 -4.28 7.65 -1.03
CA GLY A 75 -4.00 8.42 -2.24
C GLY A 75 -2.69 9.21 -2.18
N ALA A 76 -2.47 10.05 -3.19
CA ALA A 76 -1.22 10.76 -3.36
C ALA A 76 -0.94 11.76 -2.23
N CYS A 77 0.30 11.74 -1.73
CA CYS A 77 0.78 12.67 -0.72
C CYS A 77 0.81 14.12 -1.24
N THR A 78 0.21 15.05 -0.50
CA THR A 78 0.19 16.48 -0.86
C THR A 78 1.57 17.13 -0.89
N ALA A 79 2.56 16.57 -0.19
CA ALA A 79 3.93 17.07 -0.20
C ALA A 79 4.74 16.59 -1.42
N LEU A 80 4.25 15.62 -2.20
CA LEU A 80 4.98 15.12 -3.37
C LEU A 80 5.07 16.21 -4.44
N ARG A 81 6.26 16.39 -5.01
CA ARG A 81 6.55 17.37 -6.08
C ARG A 81 7.35 16.69 -7.19
N TRP A 82 6.98 16.92 -8.43
CA TRP A 82 7.79 16.53 -9.58
C TRP A 82 8.90 17.56 -9.81
N SER A 83 10.12 17.11 -10.10
CA SER A 83 11.22 17.97 -10.58
C SER A 83 11.55 17.57 -12.02
N ASP A 84 11.29 18.50 -12.95
CA ASP A 84 11.71 18.36 -14.34
C ASP A 84 13.24 18.43 -14.49
N ALA A 85 13.95 19.08 -13.58
CA ALA A 85 15.41 19.16 -13.64
C ALA A 85 16.07 17.80 -13.39
N ASP A 86 15.57 17.07 -12.39
CA ASP A 86 16.12 15.76 -12.00
C ASP A 86 15.35 14.58 -12.61
N GLN A 87 14.25 14.86 -13.31
CA GLN A 87 13.29 13.88 -13.84
C GLN A 87 12.82 12.89 -12.75
N ARG A 88 12.59 13.40 -11.54
CA ARG A 88 12.32 12.61 -10.33
C ARG A 88 11.30 13.29 -9.42
N TYR A 89 10.63 12.50 -8.60
CA TYR A 89 9.77 13.03 -7.54
C TYR A 89 10.56 13.33 -6.27
N TRP A 90 10.31 14.50 -5.70
CA TRP A 90 10.85 14.94 -4.43
C TRP A 90 9.76 15.02 -3.37
N CYS A 91 10.12 14.62 -2.15
CA CYS A 91 9.30 14.89 -0.99
C CYS A 91 9.48 16.36 -0.59
N GLY A 92 8.42 17.16 -0.69
CA GLY A 92 8.41 18.57 -0.29
C GLY A 92 8.86 18.76 1.16
N MET A 93 8.51 17.86 2.08
CA MET A 93 9.03 17.92 3.46
C MET A 93 10.54 17.75 3.57
N VAL A 94 11.17 17.10 2.60
CA VAL A 94 12.63 16.89 2.57
C VAL A 94 13.32 18.00 1.79
N ALA A 95 12.78 18.41 0.64
CA ALA A 95 13.38 19.40 -0.24
C ALA A 95 13.11 20.84 0.24
N ASP A 96 11.87 21.13 0.63
CA ASP A 96 11.42 22.44 1.09
C ASP A 96 10.32 22.30 2.17
N PRO A 97 10.70 21.96 3.41
CA PRO A 97 9.72 21.89 4.49
C PRO A 97 9.11 23.26 4.81
N GLY A 98 9.77 24.36 4.47
CA GLY A 98 9.25 25.70 4.68
C GLY A 98 8.01 25.97 3.82
N GLY A 99 8.06 25.61 2.54
CA GLY A 99 6.90 25.70 1.64
C GLY A 99 5.73 24.80 2.02
N VAL A 100 5.96 23.75 2.80
CA VAL A 100 4.90 22.81 3.25
C VAL A 100 4.32 23.20 4.63
N THR A 101 5.16 23.66 5.55
CA THR A 101 4.78 23.93 6.95
C THR A 101 4.59 25.42 7.26
N GLY A 102 5.02 26.32 6.37
CA GLY A 102 5.01 27.76 6.58
C GLY A 102 6.17 28.26 7.46
N LEU A 103 7.08 27.39 7.91
CA LEU A 103 8.26 27.81 8.66
C LEU A 103 9.32 28.42 7.73
N SER A 104 9.68 29.67 7.97
CA SER A 104 10.71 30.37 7.20
C SER A 104 12.10 30.34 7.84
N HIS A 105 12.21 29.87 9.08
CA HIS A 105 13.45 29.98 9.84
C HIS A 105 14.50 28.95 9.36
N PRO A 106 15.70 29.36 8.89
CA PRO A 106 16.62 28.47 8.16
C PRO A 106 17.07 27.24 8.93
N TRP A 107 17.37 27.37 10.23
CA TRP A 107 17.78 26.23 11.05
C TRP A 107 16.63 25.24 11.27
N ALA A 108 15.40 25.74 11.41
CA ALA A 108 14.21 24.91 11.62
C ALA A 108 13.89 24.10 10.35
N VAL A 109 13.94 24.74 9.17
CA VAL A 109 13.76 24.07 7.87
C VAL A 109 14.79 22.95 7.69
N ARG A 110 16.07 23.19 8.02
CA ARG A 110 17.12 22.16 7.94
C ARG A 110 16.91 21.01 8.92
N ALA A 111 16.52 21.32 10.16
CA ALA A 111 16.23 20.31 11.18
C ALA A 111 15.02 19.45 10.78
N LEU A 112 13.95 20.07 10.27
CA LEU A 112 12.77 19.35 9.77
C LEU A 112 13.12 18.46 8.58
N SER A 113 13.91 18.93 7.61
CA SER A 113 14.35 18.11 6.48
C SER A 113 15.14 16.88 6.93
N ALA A 114 16.09 17.07 7.85
CA ALA A 114 16.88 15.96 8.40
C ALA A 114 16.01 14.97 9.19
N MET A 115 15.07 15.47 9.99
CA MET A 115 14.12 14.64 10.74
C MET A 115 13.18 13.88 9.80
N ALA A 116 12.66 14.55 8.77
CA ALA A 116 11.81 13.95 7.75
C ALA A 116 12.51 12.78 7.06
N ARG A 117 13.78 12.97 6.64
CA ARG A 117 14.60 11.89 6.04
C ARG A 117 14.75 10.70 6.97
N ARG A 118 14.99 10.94 8.27
CA ARG A 118 15.12 9.87 9.28
C ARG A 118 13.79 9.15 9.54
N TRP A 119 12.68 9.86 9.55
CA TRP A 119 11.36 9.30 9.83
C TRP A 119 10.82 8.43 8.71
N ILE A 120 11.07 8.80 7.45
CA ILE A 120 10.58 8.06 6.28
C ILE A 120 11.63 7.13 5.68
N ALA A 121 12.81 7.04 6.30
CA ALA A 121 13.98 6.30 5.80
C ALA A 121 14.31 6.61 4.32
N SER A 122 13.99 7.82 3.83
CA SER A 122 14.22 8.18 2.42
C SER A 122 15.72 8.18 2.13
N GLY A 123 16.14 7.30 1.22
CA GLY A 123 17.54 7.13 0.83
C GLY A 123 18.29 6.07 1.64
N VAL A 124 17.63 5.38 2.58
CA VAL A 124 18.22 4.24 3.31
C VAL A 124 17.90 2.92 2.60
N GLY A 125 16.63 2.66 2.31
CA GLY A 125 16.21 1.44 1.61
C GLY A 125 14.74 1.52 1.17
N CYS A 126 14.42 0.89 0.05
CA CYS A 126 13.06 0.72 -0.44
C CYS A 126 12.41 -0.49 0.24
N ASP A 127 11.32 -0.25 0.96
CA ASP A 127 10.48 -1.26 1.63
C ASP A 127 9.12 -1.45 0.94
N ALA A 128 8.86 -0.71 -0.14
CA ALA A 128 7.60 -0.74 -0.85
C ALA A 128 7.42 -2.06 -1.61
N ARG A 129 6.51 -2.92 -1.14
CA ARG A 129 6.06 -4.15 -1.83
C ARG A 129 4.99 -3.87 -2.90
N LEU A 130 5.15 -2.76 -3.63
CA LEU A 130 4.24 -2.30 -4.67
C LEU A 130 4.97 -2.39 -6.01
N ASP A 131 4.41 -3.09 -6.99
CA ASP A 131 5.00 -3.15 -8.32
C ASP A 131 4.15 -2.35 -9.31
N ALA A 132 4.81 -1.50 -10.09
CA ALA A 132 4.16 -0.75 -11.16
C ALA A 132 3.98 -1.68 -12.35
N GLN A 133 2.76 -2.14 -12.58
CA GLN A 133 2.40 -2.85 -13.80
C GLN A 133 1.94 -1.80 -14.82
N ALA A 134 2.62 -1.74 -15.97
CA ALA A 134 2.11 -0.97 -17.10
C ALA A 134 0.78 -1.60 -17.56
N PRO A 135 -0.23 -0.81 -17.94
CA PRO A 135 -1.46 -1.37 -18.50
C PRO A 135 -1.11 -2.29 -19.68
N HIS A 136 -1.59 -3.54 -19.62
CA HIS A 136 -1.40 -4.47 -20.72
C HIS A 136 -2.26 -4.00 -21.91
N PRO A 137 -1.75 -4.01 -23.15
CA PRO A 137 -2.47 -3.51 -24.33
C PRO A 137 -3.84 -4.17 -24.60
N THR A 138 -4.12 -5.31 -23.98
CA THR A 138 -5.29 -6.16 -24.30
C THR A 138 -6.59 -5.76 -23.59
N ASP A 139 -6.58 -4.80 -22.66
CA ASP A 139 -7.78 -4.35 -21.91
C ASP A 139 -8.66 -3.33 -22.69
N SER A 140 -8.46 -3.17 -24.01
CA SER A 140 -9.16 -2.18 -24.85
C SER A 140 -10.16 -2.78 -25.85
N LEU A 141 -10.74 -3.96 -25.57
CA LEU A 141 -11.76 -4.59 -26.41
C LEU A 141 -13.13 -4.64 -25.73
#